data_AF-A0A075MUM0-F1
#
_entry.id   AF-A0A075MUM0-F1
#
_cell.length_a   1.000
_cell.length_b   1.000
_cell.length_c   1.000
_cell.angle_alpha   90.00
_cell.angle_beta   90.00
_cell.angle_gamma   90.00
#
_symmetry.space_group_name_H-M   'P 1'
#
loop_
_entity.id
_entity.type
_entity.pdbx_description
1 polymer ?
#
loop_
_entity_poly.entity_id
_entity_poly.type
_entity_poly.pdbx_seq_one_letter_code
_entity_poly.pdbx_strand_id
1 'polypeptide(L)' 'MQDYQSNIPKDRDKSGIPVVCSKCNATFASDSAYMSHYNQEHEKDEEQQTS' A
#
# COMPACT_ATOMS: atom_id res chain seq x y z
N MET A 1 -22.62 -17.39 5.58
CA MET A 1 -22.21 -16.60 4.41
C MET A 1 -21.30 -15.52 4.98
N GLN A 2 -19.96 -15.65 5.02
CA GLN A 2 -19.04 -15.61 3.86
C GLN A 2 -19.63 -14.60 2.88
N ASP A 3 -19.12 -13.37 2.75
CA ASP A 3 -17.78 -13.05 2.23
C ASP A 3 -17.33 -11.65 2.70
N TYR A 4 -16.33 -11.56 3.59
CA TYR A 4 -15.49 -10.36 3.68
C TYR A 4 -14.48 -10.45 2.53
N GLN A 5 -14.99 -10.29 1.31
CA GLN A 5 -14.16 -10.21 0.13
C GLN A 5 -13.34 -8.94 0.27
N SER A 6 -12.05 -9.15 0.52
CA SER A 6 -10.98 -8.20 0.36
C SER A 6 -11.18 -7.46 -0.96
N ASN A 7 -11.80 -6.28 -0.89
CA ASN A 7 -11.93 -5.34 -1.98
C ASN A 7 -10.56 -4.71 -2.22
N ILE A 8 -9.60 -5.51 -2.69
CA ILE A 8 -8.38 -5.00 -3.31
C ILE A 8 -8.61 -5.12 -4.81
N PRO A 9 -9.00 -4.02 -5.49
CA PRO A 9 -9.22 -4.03 -6.93
C PRO A 9 -7.94 -4.47 -7.62
N LYS A 10 -8.04 -5.46 -8.51
CA LYS A 10 -6.92 -6.00 -9.31
C LYS A 10 -6.52 -5.10 -10.50
N ASP A 11 -7.09 -3.90 -10.59
CA ASP A 11 -6.80 -2.90 -11.61
C ASP A 11 -6.44 -1.56 -10.94
N ARG A 12 -5.32 -1.55 -10.21
CA ARG A 12 -4.80 -0.36 -9.48
C ARG A 12 -4.09 0.65 -10.38
N ASP A 13 -3.88 0.34 -11.65
CA ASP A 13 -2.98 1.13 -12.51
C ASP A 13 -3.64 2.39 -13.12
N LYS A 14 -4.98 2.51 -13.16
CA LYS A 14 -5.66 3.65 -13.84
C LYS A 14 -6.78 4.36 -13.09
N SER A 15 -7.00 4.08 -11.82
CA SER A 15 -8.21 4.54 -11.11
C SER A 15 -7.99 5.71 -10.12
N GLY A 16 -6.77 6.21 -9.94
CA GLY A 16 -6.49 7.24 -8.93
C GLY A 16 -6.80 6.78 -7.50
N ILE A 17 -6.76 5.46 -7.26
CA ILE A 17 -7.06 4.87 -5.96
C ILE A 17 -5.86 5.14 -5.05
N PRO A 18 -6.08 5.81 -3.92
CA PRO A 18 -4.98 6.11 -3.02
C PRO A 18 -4.46 4.84 -2.34
N VAL A 19 -3.14 4.79 -2.16
CA VAL A 19 -2.42 3.69 -1.52
C VAL A 19 -2.47 3.87 -0.01
N VAL A 20 -2.95 2.87 0.72
CA VAL A 20 -3.04 2.92 2.19
C VAL A 20 -1.94 2.05 2.79
N CYS A 21 -1.13 2.65 3.66
CA CYS A 21 -0.12 1.94 4.43
C CYS A 21 -0.79 0.98 5.41
N SER A 22 -0.41 -0.29 5.35
CA SER A 22 -1.00 -1.32 6.24
C SER A 22 -0.43 -1.28 7.66
N LYS A 23 0.68 -0.58 7.90
CA LYS A 23 1.32 -0.47 9.23
C LYS A 23 0.74 0.67 10.07
N CYS A 24 0.39 1.80 9.44
CA CYS A 24 -0.08 3.00 10.13
C CYS A 24 -1.33 3.65 9.52
N ASN A 25 -1.94 3.02 8.51
CA ASN A 25 -3.14 3.51 7.80
C ASN A 25 -2.99 4.88 7.11
N ALA A 26 -1.76 5.36 6.92
CA ALA A 26 -1.49 6.56 6.14
C ALA A 26 -1.90 6.37 4.67
N THR A 27 -2.51 7.39 4.07
CA THR A 27 -3.08 7.32 2.72
C THR A 27 -2.29 8.22 1.77
N PHE A 28 -1.87 7.67 0.63
CA PHE A 28 -0.99 8.33 -0.33
C PHE A 28 -1.63 8.35 -1.71
N ALA A 29 -1.42 9.43 -2.47
CA ALA A 29 -1.96 9.57 -3.82
C ALA A 29 -1.19 8.74 -4.87
N SER A 30 -0.02 8.18 -4.51
CA SER A 30 0.86 7.49 -5.45
C SER A 30 1.76 6.50 -4.73
N ASP A 31 2.15 5.44 -5.44
CA ASP A 31 3.07 4.43 -4.92
C ASP A 31 4.44 5.02 -4.55
N SER A 32 4.98 5.99 -5.29
CA SER A 32 6.26 6.65 -4.96
C SER A 32 6.25 7.29 -3.57
N ALA A 33 5.13 7.93 -3.20
CA ALA A 33 4.97 8.55 -1.88
C ALA A 33 4.79 7.50 -0.79
N TYR A 34 4.02 6.44 -1.08
CA TYR A 34 3.87 5.30 -0.17
C TYR A 34 5.20 4.59 0.08
N MET A 35 5.99 4.33 -0.96
CA MET A 35 7.31 3.72 -0.88
C MET A 35 8.24 4.58 -0.04
N SER A 36 8.35 5.88 -0.31
CA SER A 36 9.19 6.77 0.51
C SER A 36 8.73 6.81 1.98
N HIS A 37 7.43 6.81 2.24
CA HIS A 37 6.89 6.75 3.60
C HIS A 37 7.24 5.43 4.28
N TYR A 38 6.99 4.31 3.61
CA TYR A 38 7.31 2.99 4.13
C TYR A 38 8.81 2.91 4.42
N ASN A 39 9.63 3.47 3.54
CA ASN A 39 11.08 3.44 3.66
C ASN A 39 11.64 4.27 4.84
N GLN A 40 11.01 5.38 5.18
CA GLN A 40 11.46 6.23 6.28
C GLN A 40 10.87 5.82 7.63
N GLU A 41 9.60 5.43 7.62
CA GLU A 41 8.81 5.19 8.83
C GLU A 41 8.74 3.70 9.20
N HIS A 42 8.95 2.78 8.25
CA HIS A 42 8.69 1.33 8.42
C HIS A 42 9.81 0.39 7.90
N GLU A 43 10.71 0.81 6.99
CA GLU A 43 11.85 -0.01 6.50
C GLU A 43 13.00 -0.12 7.49
N LYS A 44 12.93 0.50 8.67
CA LYS A 44 13.99 0.30 9.67
C LYS A 44 14.22 -1.18 10.03
N ASP A 45 13.35 -2.09 9.61
CA ASP A 45 13.44 -3.50 9.97
C ASP A 45 13.39 -4.54 8.83
N GLU A 46 12.98 -4.27 7.58
CA GLU A 46 12.81 -5.37 6.60
C GLU A 46 13.14 -5.00 5.14
N GLU A 47 14.39 -5.29 4.76
CA GLU A 47 14.84 -5.49 3.39
C GLU A 47 14.07 -6.67 2.78
N GLN A 48 13.08 -6.40 1.92
CA GLN A 48 12.59 -7.23 0.79
C GLN A 48 11.14 -6.89 0.45
N GLN A 49 10.89 -6.28 -0.71
CA GLN A 49 9.71 -6.54 -1.55
C GLN A 49 9.84 -5.86 -2.92
N THR A 50 10.71 -6.44 -3.76
CA THR A 50 10.57 -6.39 -5.22
C THR A 50 10.61 -7.85 -5.70
N SER A 51 9.56 -8.29 -6.40
CA SER A 51 9.54 -9.54 -7.19
C SER A 51 9.64 -9.19 -8.66
#